data_AF-A0A0C9RT37-F1
#
_entry.id   AF-A0A0C9RT37-F1
#
_cell.length_a   1.000
_cell.length_b   1.000
_cell.length_c   1.000
_cell.angle_alpha   90.00
_cell.angle_beta   90.00
_cell.angle_gamma   90.00
#
_symmetry.space_group_name_H-M   'P 1'
#
loop_
_entity.id
_entity.type
_entity.pdbx_description
1 polymer ?
#
loop_
_entity_poly.entity_id
_entity_poly.type
_entity_poly.pdbx_seq_one_letter_code
_entity_poly.pdbx_strand_id
1 'polypeptide(L)'
;MVHQIPIPQAKYELLNAVIPKHSRCSRLVCLTLPLLVIGFLFLIGGVWIDVQGTLARNHQVIFREKSGTFRDAKTFAWTRRARMYAESAKENQNVDRNSTLDAMPNISPHSPSDPLVVCYYTLPRFLNASGDLRPSDLDPRICTHIIVGFASVVNSRLSPGPFPSIYTEISALKKQFPKLKTMISAGGINEIDSGFPEMVKTHANRKIFINSVLNITRMYNLDGLDVDWEFPAWLGGKERERIYFVQLLQELRRAFDKSGRELILSVAVAAPAAIIDESYNVPQIAEHVDFINLMSYDYHYYVWYLPITGLNAPLYANPLEMGYSATLNVNYSAFYWISKGMPREKIVMGIPTYGHSFQLDNEQNHGIMAPAKGFGSLGEMGFTNYREVCEFIRKGGSKVFDEDSRTPYAYGKHDWVSFDDQVSVMEKVEWIKLNGFRGAMILSLNTDDWNGTCHDNETFPLTRVVANNLLSSRELPLDN
;
A
#
# COMPACT_ATOMS: atom_id res chain seq x y z
N MET A 1 20.80 -15.74 2.99
CA MET A 1 21.04 -14.34 2.56
C MET A 1 19.68 -13.65 2.33
N VAL A 2 18.85 -13.49 3.37
CA VAL A 2 17.43 -13.05 3.27
C VAL A 2 17.13 -11.91 4.26
N HIS A 3 18.08 -10.99 4.50
CA HIS A 3 17.89 -9.93 5.50
C HIS A 3 18.37 -8.53 5.07
N GLN A 4 18.50 -8.27 3.78
CA GLN A 4 18.80 -6.92 3.28
C GLN A 4 18.00 -6.68 2.00
N ILE A 5 16.76 -6.21 2.15
CA ILE A 5 16.00 -5.55 1.08
C ILE A 5 15.96 -4.07 1.50
N PRO A 6 16.69 -3.15 0.83
CA PRO A 6 16.76 -1.74 1.23
C PRO A 6 15.56 -0.90 0.75
N ILE A 7 14.60 -1.49 0.03
CA ILE A 7 13.40 -0.82 -0.48
C ILE A 7 12.19 -1.63 -0.06
N PRO A 8 11.51 -1.22 1.00
CA PRO A 8 10.67 -2.18 1.67
C PRO A 8 9.21 -1.98 1.26
N GLN A 9 8.81 -2.79 0.29
CA GLN A 9 7.52 -3.48 0.13
C GLN A 9 6.38 -3.05 1.08
N ALA A 10 5.27 -2.55 0.51
CA ALA A 10 3.98 -3.15 0.84
C ALA A 10 4.14 -4.62 0.48
N LYS A 11 4.41 -5.48 1.46
CA LYS A 11 4.53 -6.91 1.21
C LYS A 11 3.21 -7.38 0.61
N TYR A 12 3.15 -7.54 -0.70
CA TYR A 12 2.13 -8.30 -1.39
C TYR A 12 2.32 -9.80 -1.16
N GLU A 13 2.81 -10.23 0.02
CA GLU A 13 2.83 -11.64 0.38
C GLU A 13 1.39 -12.15 0.40
N LEU A 14 0.90 -12.64 -0.73
CA LEU A 14 -0.24 -13.53 -0.75
C LEU A 14 0.20 -14.81 -0.02
N LEU A 15 -0.01 -14.79 1.30
CA LEU A 15 0.01 -15.88 2.24
C LEU A 15 1.24 -16.80 2.14
N ASN A 16 2.28 -16.52 2.92
CA ASN A 16 3.19 -17.57 3.38
C ASN A 16 3.41 -17.54 4.90
N ALA A 17 2.76 -18.52 5.55
CA ALA A 17 3.24 -19.30 6.68
C ALA A 17 4.11 -18.61 7.74
N VAL A 18 3.46 -18.08 8.78
CA VAL A 18 4.03 -18.07 10.14
C VAL A 18 4.17 -19.54 10.56
N ILE A 19 5.39 -20.08 10.53
CA ILE A 19 5.72 -21.31 11.25
C ILE A 19 5.75 -20.92 12.74
N PRO A 20 4.84 -21.43 13.60
CA PRO A 20 4.98 -21.20 15.02
C PRO A 20 6.25 -21.88 15.50
N LYS A 21 7.11 -21.13 16.16
CA LYS A 21 8.31 -21.61 16.85
C LYS A 21 7.85 -22.48 18.04
N HIS A 22 7.50 -23.74 17.79
CA HIS A 22 7.15 -24.65 18.87
C HIS A 22 8.41 -25.28 19.48
N SER A 23 8.53 -25.02 20.77
CA SER A 23 9.40 -25.62 21.78
C SER A 23 9.83 -27.06 21.54
N ARG A 24 11.10 -27.33 21.82
CA ARG A 24 11.70 -28.65 22.09
C ARG A 24 10.74 -29.53 22.91
N CYS A 25 10.23 -30.62 22.34
CA CYS A 25 9.98 -31.85 23.09
C CYS A 25 9.79 -33.08 22.18
N SER A 26 10.46 -34.17 22.59
CA SER A 26 10.28 -35.56 22.17
C SER A 26 10.73 -35.98 20.75
N ARG A 27 12.04 -36.13 20.58
CA ARG A 27 12.62 -37.14 19.67
C ARG A 27 12.73 -38.46 20.45
N LEU A 28 11.64 -39.25 20.56
CA LEU A 28 11.76 -40.67 20.95
C LEU A 28 10.52 -41.55 20.66
N VAL A 29 9.51 -41.06 19.92
CA VAL A 29 8.27 -41.83 19.67
C VAL A 29 8.05 -42.21 18.18
N CYS A 30 8.87 -41.73 17.24
CA CYS A 30 8.65 -41.92 15.80
C CYS A 30 9.32 -43.15 15.15
N LEU A 31 9.77 -44.15 15.90
CA LEU A 31 10.43 -45.34 15.30
C LEU A 31 9.80 -46.70 15.64
N THR A 32 8.77 -46.77 16.49
CA THR A 32 8.18 -48.05 16.91
C THR A 32 6.86 -48.40 16.21
N LEU A 33 6.14 -47.44 15.64
CA LEU A 33 4.90 -47.69 14.90
C LEU A 33 5.06 -48.24 13.46
N PRO A 34 6.09 -47.88 12.66
CA PRO A 34 6.17 -48.38 11.28
C PRO A 34 6.50 -49.87 11.19
N LEU A 35 7.25 -50.40 12.17
CA LEU A 35 7.71 -51.79 12.19
C LEU A 35 6.60 -52.79 12.57
N LEU A 36 5.62 -52.37 13.36
CA LEU A 36 4.47 -53.21 13.73
C LEU A 36 3.43 -53.34 12.61
N VAL A 37 3.29 -52.32 11.74
CA VAL A 37 2.34 -52.34 10.62
C VAL A 37 2.82 -53.21 9.46
N ILE A 38 4.14 -53.24 9.21
CA ILE A 38 4.74 -54.08 8.16
C ILE A 38 4.68 -55.57 8.54
N GLY A 39 4.83 -55.91 9.82
CA GLY A 39 4.66 -57.29 10.31
C GLY A 39 3.22 -57.81 10.21
N PHE A 40 2.21 -56.94 10.35
CA PHE A 40 0.79 -57.33 10.26
C PHE A 40 0.31 -57.53 8.81
N LEU A 41 0.86 -56.77 7.86
CA LEU A 41 0.51 -56.89 6.44
C LEU A 41 1.05 -58.16 5.77
N PHE A 42 2.16 -58.73 6.26
CA PHE A 42 2.69 -60.01 5.77
C PHE A 42 1.89 -61.24 6.25
N LEU A 43 1.11 -61.13 7.32
CA LEU A 43 0.30 -62.24 7.85
C LEU A 43 -1.10 -62.35 7.21
N ILE A 44 -1.58 -61.31 6.52
CA ILE A 44 -2.92 -61.28 5.91
C ILE A 44 -2.85 -61.46 4.37
N GLY A 45 -1.68 -61.24 3.77
CA GLY A 45 -1.45 -61.44 2.32
C GLY A 45 -1.38 -62.89 1.85
N GLY A 46 -1.38 -63.87 2.77
CA GLY A 46 -1.21 -65.30 2.44
C GLY A 46 -2.49 -66.11 2.19
N VAL A 47 -3.69 -65.54 2.32
CA VAL A 47 -4.95 -66.33 2.27
C VAL A 47 -6.02 -65.75 1.33
N TRP A 48 -5.65 -64.94 0.34
CA TRP A 48 -6.60 -64.46 -0.68
C TRP A 48 -6.11 -64.69 -2.11
N ILE A 49 -5.63 -65.91 -2.35
CA ILE A 49 -5.64 -66.54 -3.67
C ILE A 49 -6.60 -67.74 -3.56
N ASP A 50 -7.89 -67.43 -3.51
CA ASP A 50 -8.94 -68.26 -4.10
C ASP A 50 -10.23 -67.44 -4.07
N VAL A 51 -11.14 -67.68 -5.01
CA VAL A 51 -12.38 -66.91 -5.25
C VAL A 51 -12.19 -65.64 -6.11
N GLN A 52 -11.45 -65.77 -7.22
CA GLN A 52 -11.82 -65.08 -8.47
C GLN A 52 -12.78 -65.97 -9.25
N GLY A 53 -14.07 -65.80 -8.98
CA GLY A 53 -15.13 -66.42 -9.74
C GLY A 53 -16.47 -65.82 -9.35
N THR A 54 -17.20 -65.30 -10.34
CA THR A 54 -18.62 -64.90 -10.23
C THR A 54 -18.95 -63.70 -9.34
N LEU A 55 -19.04 -62.50 -9.94
CA LEU A 55 -20.33 -61.81 -10.19
C LEU A 55 -20.08 -60.33 -10.51
N ALA A 56 -20.12 -60.02 -11.79
CA ALA A 56 -20.41 -58.67 -12.27
C ALA A 56 -21.84 -58.29 -11.87
N ARG A 57 -22.01 -57.14 -11.19
CA ARG A 57 -23.13 -56.19 -11.39
C ARG A 57 -23.00 -54.98 -10.47
N ASN A 58 -23.12 -53.82 -11.10
CA ASN A 58 -23.64 -52.54 -10.58
C ASN A 58 -23.07 -52.01 -9.26
N HIS A 59 -22.30 -50.91 -9.34
CA HIS A 59 -22.37 -49.92 -8.27
C HIS A 59 -22.38 -48.47 -8.78
N GLN A 60 -23.49 -47.81 -8.43
CA GLN A 60 -23.59 -46.37 -8.20
C GLN A 60 -22.42 -45.89 -7.33
N VAL A 61 -21.77 -44.81 -7.74
CA VAL A 61 -20.74 -44.16 -6.94
C VAL A 61 -21.42 -43.24 -5.92
N ILE A 62 -21.56 -43.74 -4.69
CA ILE A 62 -21.71 -42.94 -3.48
C ILE A 62 -20.29 -42.52 -3.07
N PHE A 63 -19.98 -41.22 -3.13
CA PHE A 63 -18.73 -40.70 -2.56
C PHE A 63 -18.84 -40.70 -1.03
N ARG A 64 -18.29 -41.74 -0.41
CA ARG A 64 -18.04 -41.81 1.03
C ARG A 64 -16.70 -41.15 1.33
N GLU A 65 -16.77 -40.01 2.01
CA GLU A 65 -15.64 -39.22 2.48
C GLU A 65 -14.75 -40.05 3.42
N LYS A 66 -13.57 -40.47 2.95
CA LYS A 66 -12.49 -40.95 3.81
C LYS A 66 -11.68 -39.75 4.25
N SER A 67 -12.01 -39.22 5.43
CA SER A 67 -11.19 -38.28 6.20
C SER A 67 -9.87 -38.96 6.60
N GLY A 68 -8.88 -38.92 5.70
CA GLY A 68 -7.48 -39.04 6.04
C GLY A 68 -6.96 -37.65 6.38
N THR A 69 -6.52 -37.43 7.62
CA THR A 69 -5.91 -36.18 8.08
C THR A 69 -4.56 -35.95 7.37
N PHE A 70 -4.60 -35.39 6.16
CA PHE A 70 -3.46 -34.76 5.52
C PHE A 70 -3.35 -33.32 6.03
N ARG A 71 -2.69 -33.17 7.18
CA ARG A 71 -2.22 -31.85 7.64
C ARG A 71 -0.93 -31.50 6.89
N ASP A 72 -1.06 -31.18 5.60
CA ASP A 72 -0.01 -30.46 4.89
C ASP A 72 -0.37 -28.98 4.88
N ALA A 73 0.52 -28.14 5.40
CA ALA A 73 0.34 -26.69 5.46
C ALA A 73 0.12 -26.09 4.06
N LYS A 74 0.63 -26.75 3.02
CA LYS A 74 0.35 -26.41 1.62
C LYS A 74 -1.13 -26.56 1.31
N THR A 75 -1.74 -27.71 1.62
CA THR A 75 -3.15 -27.98 1.31
C THR A 75 -4.08 -26.98 1.99
N PHE A 76 -3.81 -26.63 3.25
CA PHE A 76 -4.57 -25.61 3.97
C PHE A 76 -4.43 -24.21 3.34
N ALA A 77 -3.23 -23.82 2.90
CA ALA A 77 -3.00 -22.56 2.17
C ALA A 77 -3.70 -22.55 0.80
N TRP A 78 -3.74 -23.68 0.09
CA TRP A 78 -4.51 -23.84 -1.14
C TRP A 78 -6.01 -23.73 -0.89
N THR A 79 -6.53 -24.40 0.15
CA THR A 79 -7.97 -24.33 0.48
C THR A 79 -8.37 -22.92 0.93
N ARG A 80 -7.51 -22.23 1.69
CA ARG A 80 -7.75 -20.85 2.12
C ARG A 80 -7.70 -19.87 0.95
N ARG A 81 -6.73 -20.01 0.04
CA ARG A 81 -6.68 -19.21 -1.20
C ARG A 81 -7.88 -19.48 -2.09
N ALA A 82 -8.22 -20.75 -2.33
CA ALA A 82 -9.39 -21.13 -3.10
C ALA A 82 -10.68 -20.56 -2.48
N ARG A 83 -10.77 -20.56 -1.15
CA ARG A 83 -11.87 -19.92 -0.43
C ARG A 83 -11.89 -18.40 -0.59
N MET A 84 -10.76 -17.70 -0.45
CA MET A 84 -10.70 -16.25 -0.66
C MET A 84 -10.98 -15.86 -2.11
N TYR A 85 -10.45 -16.62 -3.08
CA TYR A 85 -10.79 -16.44 -4.49
C TYR A 85 -12.27 -16.71 -4.75
N ALA A 86 -12.87 -17.72 -4.11
CA ALA A 86 -14.29 -18.01 -4.25
C ALA A 86 -15.18 -16.96 -3.54
N GLU A 87 -14.77 -16.46 -2.37
CA GLU A 87 -15.48 -15.40 -1.63
C GLU A 87 -15.40 -14.07 -2.40
N SER A 88 -14.22 -13.70 -2.91
CA SER A 88 -14.03 -12.51 -3.77
C SER A 88 -14.77 -12.64 -5.11
N ALA A 89 -14.72 -13.80 -5.77
CA ALA A 89 -15.48 -14.03 -7.01
C ALA A 89 -16.99 -13.97 -6.75
N LYS A 90 -17.45 -14.44 -5.59
CA LYS A 90 -18.86 -14.34 -5.18
C LYS A 90 -19.27 -12.90 -4.87
N GLU A 91 -18.38 -12.11 -4.28
CA GLU A 91 -18.60 -10.68 -4.04
C GLU A 91 -18.66 -9.90 -5.36
N ASN A 92 -17.74 -10.16 -6.29
CA ASN A 92 -17.74 -9.57 -7.63
C ASN A 92 -18.98 -9.94 -8.44
N GLN A 93 -19.42 -11.22 -8.40
CA GLN A 93 -20.68 -11.64 -9.04
C GLN A 93 -21.93 -11.01 -8.41
N ASN A 94 -21.89 -10.69 -7.11
CA ASN A 94 -22.98 -10.00 -6.44
C ASN A 94 -22.97 -8.49 -6.76
N VAL A 95 -21.80 -7.89 -6.97
CA VAL A 95 -21.65 -6.50 -7.45
C VAL A 95 -22.15 -6.39 -8.89
N ASP A 96 -21.82 -7.34 -9.77
CA ASP A 96 -22.31 -7.39 -11.16
C ASP A 96 -23.83 -7.67 -11.26
N ARG A 97 -24.43 -8.35 -10.26
CA ARG A 97 -25.88 -8.52 -10.17
C ARG A 97 -26.61 -7.28 -9.64
N ASN A 98 -25.96 -6.50 -8.79
CA ASN A 98 -26.52 -5.28 -8.21
C ASN A 98 -26.23 -4.01 -9.04
N SER A 99 -25.42 -4.10 -10.11
CA SER A 99 -25.10 -2.97 -10.99
C SER A 99 -26.12 -2.76 -12.12
N THR A 100 -27.18 -3.57 -12.20
CA THR A 100 -28.33 -3.27 -13.06
C THR A 100 -29.39 -2.49 -12.27
N LEU A 101 -29.40 -1.17 -12.49
CA LEU A 101 -30.39 -0.17 -12.07
C LEU A 101 -30.40 0.19 -10.57
N ASP A 102 -29.83 1.36 -10.21
CA ASP A 102 -30.67 2.55 -9.97
C ASP A 102 -29.86 3.83 -9.75
N ALA A 103 -30.50 4.94 -10.12
CA ALA A 103 -30.02 6.33 -10.22
C ALA A 103 -28.86 6.77 -9.30
N MET A 104 -27.93 7.52 -9.90
CA MET A 104 -26.97 8.37 -9.18
C MET A 104 -27.72 9.21 -8.12
N PRO A 105 -27.35 9.16 -6.83
CA PRO A 105 -27.97 10.01 -5.84
C PRO A 105 -27.66 11.47 -6.18
N ASN A 106 -28.71 12.30 -6.23
CA ASN A 106 -28.61 13.74 -6.40
C ASN A 106 -27.60 14.34 -5.43
N ILE A 107 -26.54 14.92 -5.99
CA ILE A 107 -25.50 15.66 -5.26
C ILE A 107 -26.15 16.92 -4.68
N SER A 108 -26.37 16.94 -3.36
CA SER A 108 -26.62 18.21 -2.66
C SER A 108 -25.33 19.04 -2.69
N PRO A 109 -25.36 20.33 -3.01
CA PRO A 109 -24.19 21.18 -3.02
C PRO A 109 -23.77 21.47 -1.57
N HIS A 110 -22.99 20.58 -0.97
CA HIS A 110 -22.15 20.96 0.15
C HIS A 110 -21.08 21.91 -0.38
N SER A 111 -20.89 23.06 0.28
CA SER A 111 -19.81 23.99 -0.05
C SER A 111 -18.50 23.21 -0.12
N PRO A 112 -17.80 23.16 -1.27
CA PRO A 112 -16.63 22.33 -1.43
C PRO A 112 -15.55 22.82 -0.47
N SER A 113 -15.09 21.94 0.41
CA SER A 113 -13.90 22.20 1.22
C SER A 113 -12.70 22.42 0.32
N ASP A 114 -11.81 23.36 0.67
CA ASP A 114 -10.59 23.63 -0.09
C ASP A 114 -9.81 22.32 -0.39
N PRO A 115 -9.45 22.07 -1.67
CA PRO A 115 -8.69 20.89 -2.07
C PRO A 115 -7.34 20.80 -1.34
N LEU A 116 -6.94 19.58 -1.01
CA LEU A 116 -5.63 19.31 -0.43
C LEU A 116 -4.64 18.84 -1.48
N VAL A 117 -3.44 19.41 -1.43
CA VAL A 117 -2.23 18.84 -2.03
C VAL A 117 -1.27 18.51 -0.89
N VAL A 118 -1.16 17.23 -0.57
CA VAL A 118 -0.40 16.71 0.56
C VAL A 118 0.91 16.12 0.04
N CYS A 119 2.05 16.69 0.39
CA CYS A 119 3.33 16.29 -0.16
C CYS A 119 4.17 15.58 0.90
N TYR A 120 4.57 14.34 0.65
CA TYR A 120 5.56 13.68 1.50
C TYR A 120 6.96 14.18 1.15
N TYR A 121 7.69 14.60 2.18
CA TYR A 121 9.13 14.83 2.14
C TYR A 121 9.81 13.67 2.88
N THR A 122 10.64 12.90 2.20
CA THR A 122 11.30 11.74 2.78
C THR A 122 12.67 12.12 3.34
N LEU A 123 12.94 11.75 4.59
CA LEU A 123 14.23 11.93 5.24
C LEU A 123 15.31 11.07 4.54
N PRO A 124 16.57 11.52 4.55
CA PRO A 124 17.66 10.74 3.96
C PRO A 124 17.70 9.31 4.51
N ARG A 125 17.93 8.32 3.61
CA ARG A 125 17.91 6.85 3.85
C ARG A 125 16.56 6.15 3.66
N PHE A 126 15.47 6.88 3.42
CA PHE A 126 14.18 6.27 3.04
C PHE A 126 13.95 6.37 1.53
N LEU A 127 13.32 5.33 0.94
CA LEU A 127 12.91 5.27 -0.48
C LEU A 127 14.02 5.57 -1.50
N ASN A 128 15.28 5.26 -1.19
CA ASN A 128 16.42 5.58 -2.04
C ASN A 128 16.52 7.04 -2.47
N ALA A 129 15.88 7.93 -1.71
CA ALA A 129 16.25 9.33 -1.71
C ALA A 129 17.66 9.40 -1.13
N SER A 130 18.66 9.40 -2.03
CA SER A 130 19.89 10.13 -1.76
C SER A 130 19.45 11.48 -1.21
N GLY A 131 19.97 11.89 -0.05
CA GLY A 131 19.53 13.08 0.69
C GLY A 131 19.83 14.41 -0.04
N ASP A 132 19.66 14.40 -1.36
CA ASP A 132 20.01 15.42 -2.32
C ASP A 132 18.97 16.54 -2.32
N LEU A 133 17.68 16.21 -2.14
CA LEU A 133 16.64 17.22 -1.95
C LEU A 133 16.76 17.81 -0.55
N ARG A 134 17.11 19.10 -0.47
CA ARG A 134 17.18 19.84 0.81
C ARG A 134 15.89 20.64 1.02
N PRO A 135 15.53 20.96 2.28
CA PRO A 135 14.37 21.82 2.55
C PRO A 135 14.41 23.18 1.85
N SER A 136 15.61 23.72 1.59
CA SER A 136 15.82 24.97 0.87
C SER A 136 15.45 24.92 -0.61
N ASP A 137 15.41 23.73 -1.20
CA ASP A 137 15.15 23.52 -2.63
C ASP A 137 13.64 23.25 -2.89
N LEU A 138 12.82 23.23 -1.83
CA LEU A 138 11.37 23.07 -1.93
C LEU A 138 10.70 24.37 -2.41
N ASP A 139 9.74 24.23 -3.32
CA ASP A 139 8.77 25.29 -3.64
C ASP A 139 7.50 25.09 -2.80
N PRO A 140 7.26 25.84 -1.71
CA PRO A 140 6.15 25.54 -0.81
C PRO A 140 4.77 25.85 -1.43
N ARG A 141 4.71 26.51 -2.58
CA ARG A 141 3.46 26.87 -3.27
C ARG A 141 2.77 25.66 -3.92
N ILE A 142 3.53 24.58 -4.17
CA ILE A 142 3.02 23.37 -4.82
C ILE A 142 2.32 22.43 -3.82
N CYS A 143 2.31 22.76 -2.53
CA CYS A 143 1.74 21.94 -1.47
C CYS A 143 0.87 22.76 -0.52
N THR A 144 -0.22 22.18 -0.06
CA THR A 144 -0.99 22.71 1.08
C THR A 144 -0.48 22.15 2.41
N HIS A 145 0.00 20.91 2.38
CA HIS A 145 0.55 20.19 3.52
C HIS A 145 1.88 19.57 3.10
N ILE A 146 2.91 19.68 3.95
CA ILE A 146 4.15 18.91 3.82
C ILE A 146 4.21 17.95 5.01
N ILE A 147 4.26 16.66 4.73
CA ILE A 147 4.40 15.61 5.74
C ILE A 147 5.85 15.10 5.69
N VAL A 148 6.59 15.28 6.78
CA VAL A 148 7.99 14.85 6.88
C VAL A 148 8.03 13.43 7.41
N GLY A 149 8.46 12.49 6.56
CA GLY A 149 8.51 11.06 6.87
C GLY A 149 9.93 10.49 6.73
N PHE A 150 10.36 9.50 7.50
CA PHE A 150 9.59 8.83 8.54
C PHE A 150 10.32 8.86 9.88
N ALA A 151 9.54 9.23 10.90
CA ALA A 151 9.90 9.04 12.29
C ALA A 151 9.50 7.63 12.73
N SER A 152 10.24 7.08 13.69
CA SER A 152 10.02 5.72 14.20
C SER A 152 9.25 5.69 15.51
N VAL A 153 8.68 4.54 15.86
CA VAL A 153 8.07 4.30 17.18
C VAL A 153 9.04 3.47 18.02
N VAL A 154 9.81 4.14 18.87
CA VAL A 154 10.85 3.47 19.70
C VAL A 154 10.44 3.54 21.17
N ASN A 155 10.33 2.38 21.83
CA ASN A 155 9.92 2.28 23.24
C ASN A 155 8.60 3.03 23.53
N SER A 156 7.61 2.86 22.65
CA SER A 156 6.32 3.57 22.69
C SER A 156 6.45 5.09 22.65
N ARG A 157 7.51 5.65 22.06
CA ARG A 157 7.70 7.08 21.83
C ARG A 157 7.93 7.35 20.35
N LEU A 158 7.45 8.48 19.89
CA LEU A 158 7.81 9.00 18.58
C LEU A 158 9.28 9.45 18.60
N SER A 159 10.06 8.93 17.66
CA SER A 159 11.49 9.19 17.50
C SER A 159 11.73 9.85 16.14
N PRO A 160 12.09 11.15 16.09
CA PRO A 160 12.21 11.89 14.83
C PRO A 160 13.40 11.45 13.95
N GLY A 161 14.25 10.54 14.43
CA GLY A 161 15.41 10.06 13.72
C GLY A 161 16.62 11.00 13.80
N PRO A 162 17.67 10.74 13.00
CA PRO A 162 18.96 11.43 13.11
C PRO A 162 19.02 12.80 12.44
N PHE A 163 17.96 13.22 11.73
CA PHE A 163 17.90 14.50 10.99
C PHE A 163 16.87 15.48 11.57
N PRO A 164 16.94 15.83 12.87
CA PRO A 164 15.93 16.67 13.51
C PRO A 164 15.88 18.12 12.97
N SER A 165 16.95 18.62 12.33
CA SER A 165 16.98 19.98 11.77
C SER A 165 15.98 20.15 10.62
N ILE A 166 15.74 19.09 9.84
CA ILE A 166 14.83 19.11 8.69
C ILE A 166 13.40 19.50 9.12
N TYR A 167 12.91 19.02 10.27
CA TYR A 167 11.59 19.42 10.78
C TYR A 167 11.52 20.92 11.06
N THR A 168 12.58 21.48 11.65
CA THR A 168 12.66 22.92 11.93
C THR A 168 12.72 23.72 10.64
N GLU A 169 13.55 23.31 9.67
CA GLU A 169 13.71 23.98 8.38
C GLU A 169 12.41 23.97 7.57
N ILE A 170 11.72 22.83 7.49
CA ILE A 170 10.43 22.72 6.81
C ILE A 170 9.35 23.54 7.54
N SER A 171 9.28 23.49 8.88
CA SER A 171 8.33 24.30 9.63
C SER A 171 8.55 25.82 9.46
N ALA A 172 9.80 26.23 9.22
CA ALA A 172 10.16 27.63 9.00
C ALA A 172 9.63 28.18 7.65
N LEU A 173 9.33 27.33 6.67
CA LEU A 173 8.68 27.73 5.42
C LEU A 173 7.34 28.43 5.67
N LYS A 174 6.65 28.10 6.77
CA LYS A 174 5.39 28.74 7.17
C LYS A 174 5.52 30.24 7.47
N LYS A 175 6.73 30.75 7.74
CA LYS A 175 6.96 32.19 7.91
C LYS A 175 6.69 32.97 6.62
N GLN A 176 6.98 32.35 5.48
CA GLN A 176 6.72 32.92 4.15
C GLN A 176 5.37 32.47 3.60
N PHE A 177 4.92 31.26 3.98
CA PHE A 177 3.68 30.65 3.52
C PHE A 177 2.75 30.31 4.71
N PRO A 178 2.05 31.29 5.30
CA PRO A 178 1.31 31.09 6.56
C PRO A 178 0.14 30.11 6.48
N LYS A 179 -0.34 29.78 5.27
CA LYS A 179 -1.38 28.77 5.04
C LYS A 179 -0.84 27.34 4.94
N LEU A 180 0.47 27.17 4.76
CA LEU A 180 1.12 25.86 4.68
C LEU A 180 1.00 25.15 6.04
N LYS A 181 0.66 23.87 6.01
CA LYS A 181 0.71 22.99 7.18
C LYS A 181 1.89 22.04 7.06
N THR A 182 2.61 21.83 8.16
CA THR A 182 3.79 20.97 8.21
C THR A 182 3.60 19.92 9.29
N MET A 183 3.69 18.64 8.95
CA MET A 183 3.39 17.51 9.83
C MET A 183 4.57 16.54 9.87
N ILE A 184 4.54 15.62 10.84
CA ILE A 184 5.48 14.51 10.94
C ILE A 184 4.72 13.21 10.69
N SER A 185 5.28 12.30 9.89
CA SER A 185 4.75 10.94 9.74
C SER A 185 5.49 9.96 10.63
N ALA A 186 4.73 9.19 11.40
CA ALA A 186 5.24 8.12 12.24
C ALA A 186 4.99 6.78 11.58
N GLY A 187 6.06 6.04 11.28
CA GLY A 187 5.97 4.73 10.69
C GLY A 187 6.71 4.59 9.38
N GLY A 188 5.99 4.19 8.35
CA GLY A 188 6.56 3.55 7.18
C GLY A 188 7.12 2.18 7.55
N ILE A 189 8.02 1.70 6.71
CA ILE A 189 8.15 0.24 6.56
C ILE A 189 9.01 -0.45 7.67
N ASN A 190 9.67 0.32 8.53
CA ASN A 190 10.66 -0.22 9.48
C ASN A 190 10.09 -0.57 10.87
N GLU A 191 8.76 -0.59 11.06
CA GLU A 191 8.13 -0.73 12.39
C GLU A 191 7.56 -2.14 12.70
N ILE A 192 8.00 -3.17 11.96
CA ILE A 192 7.55 -4.55 12.19
C ILE A 192 8.14 -5.07 13.53
N ASP A 193 7.29 -5.67 14.35
CA ASP A 193 7.58 -6.36 15.64
C ASP A 193 8.03 -5.54 16.87
N SER A 194 8.52 -4.30 16.74
CA SER A 194 8.97 -3.50 17.92
C SER A 194 8.45 -2.06 17.99
N GLY A 195 7.69 -1.64 16.97
CA GLY A 195 7.12 -0.31 16.84
C GLY A 195 5.65 -0.22 17.23
N PHE A 196 4.79 0.08 16.24
CA PHE A 196 3.35 0.14 16.40
C PHE A 196 2.74 -1.08 17.10
N PRO A 197 3.05 -2.33 16.73
CA PRO A 197 2.42 -3.51 17.33
C PRO A 197 2.60 -3.60 18.84
N GLU A 198 3.72 -3.13 19.40
CA GLU A 198 3.97 -3.07 20.85
C GLU A 198 3.35 -1.82 21.49
N MET A 199 3.46 -0.67 20.82
CA MET A 199 2.96 0.60 21.30
C MET A 199 1.44 0.61 21.48
N VAL A 200 0.69 -0.02 20.58
CA VAL A 200 -0.79 0.03 20.64
C VAL A 200 -1.41 -0.92 21.67
N LYS A 201 -0.66 -1.92 22.17
CA LYS A 201 -1.22 -3.03 22.98
C LYS A 201 -1.91 -2.59 24.26
N THR A 202 -1.39 -1.55 24.90
CA THR A 202 -1.89 -1.10 26.20
C THR A 202 -2.16 0.39 26.17
N HIS A 203 -3.16 0.82 26.94
CA HIS A 203 -3.45 2.24 27.12
C HIS A 203 -2.24 3.01 27.68
N ALA A 204 -1.44 2.39 28.56
CA ALA A 204 -0.24 3.01 29.11
C ALA A 204 0.80 3.31 28.00
N ASN A 205 1.05 2.36 27.09
CA ASN A 205 1.98 2.55 25.98
C ASN A 205 1.50 3.64 25.01
N ARG A 206 0.21 3.60 24.62
CA ARG A 206 -0.39 4.64 23.77
C ARG A 206 -0.29 6.02 24.40
N LYS A 207 -0.52 6.15 25.71
CA LYS A 207 -0.37 7.41 26.43
C LYS A 207 1.08 7.94 26.39
N ILE A 208 2.08 7.07 26.50
CA ILE A 208 3.50 7.47 26.35
C ILE A 208 3.74 8.02 24.94
N PHE A 209 3.21 7.34 23.92
CA PHE A 209 3.34 7.75 22.53
C PHE A 209 2.66 9.10 22.27
N ILE A 210 1.39 9.24 22.63
CA ILE A 210 0.61 10.48 22.48
C ILE A 210 1.32 11.67 23.16
N ASN A 211 1.84 11.48 24.37
CA ASN A 211 2.59 12.55 25.05
C ASN A 211 3.88 12.93 24.29
N SER A 212 4.57 11.96 23.71
CA SER A 212 5.76 12.25 22.89
C SER A 212 5.42 12.99 21.59
N VAL A 213 4.29 12.65 20.95
CA VAL A 213 3.76 13.36 19.77
C VAL A 213 3.47 14.82 20.11
N LEU A 214 2.75 15.09 21.21
CA LEU A 214 2.45 16.45 21.66
C LEU A 214 3.72 17.26 21.94
N ASN A 215 4.75 16.63 22.51
CA ASN A 215 6.03 17.28 22.77
C ASN A 215 6.77 17.61 21.46
N ILE A 216 6.88 16.65 20.54
CA ILE A 216 7.59 16.82 19.25
C ILE A 216 6.89 17.86 18.37
N THR A 217 5.58 17.79 18.24
CA THR A 217 4.83 18.78 17.46
C THR A 217 4.97 20.18 18.02
N ARG A 218 5.14 20.34 19.34
CA ARG A 218 5.42 21.64 19.97
C ARG A 218 6.86 22.07 19.72
N MET A 219 7.82 21.16 19.94
CA MET A 219 9.26 21.41 19.81
C MET A 219 9.64 21.90 18.42
N TYR A 220 9.09 21.28 17.37
CA TYR A 220 9.40 21.61 15.98
C TYR A 220 8.30 22.47 15.31
N ASN A 221 7.36 23.03 16.09
CA ASN A 221 6.27 23.84 15.57
C ASN A 221 5.48 23.19 14.42
N LEU A 222 5.21 21.89 14.52
CA LEU A 222 4.45 21.12 13.54
C LEU A 222 2.94 21.20 13.81
N ASP A 223 2.14 21.15 12.74
CA ASP A 223 0.69 21.30 12.75
C ASP A 223 -0.06 19.97 12.88
N GLY A 224 0.64 18.84 12.98
CA GLY A 224 -0.03 17.55 13.09
C GLY A 224 0.86 16.33 13.06
N LEU A 225 0.19 15.17 13.13
CA LEU A 225 0.75 13.84 13.00
C LEU A 225 0.05 13.11 11.86
N ASP A 226 0.85 12.44 11.04
CA ASP A 226 0.40 11.40 10.12
C ASP A 226 0.79 10.03 10.68
N VAL A 227 -0.15 9.09 10.74
CA VAL A 227 0.11 7.73 11.21
C VAL A 227 0.22 6.80 10.02
N ASP A 228 1.39 6.21 9.83
CA ASP A 228 1.69 5.35 8.69
C ASP A 228 2.10 3.94 9.16
N TRP A 229 1.13 3.21 9.71
CA TRP A 229 1.35 1.82 10.15
C TRP A 229 0.96 0.86 9.02
N GLU A 230 1.96 0.15 8.49
CA GLU A 230 1.81 -0.79 7.37
C GLU A 230 1.97 -2.27 7.77
N PHE A 231 0.90 -3.05 7.97
CA PHE A 231 -0.47 -2.64 8.24
C PHE A 231 -0.96 -3.36 9.50
N PRO A 232 -1.88 -2.78 10.30
CA PRO A 232 -2.45 -3.45 11.46
C PRO A 232 -3.01 -4.83 11.08
N ALA A 233 -2.72 -5.88 11.85
CA ALA A 233 -3.23 -7.24 11.61
C ALA A 233 -2.80 -7.91 10.28
N TRP A 234 -2.04 -7.23 9.40
CA TRP A 234 -1.59 -7.81 8.14
C TRP A 234 -0.33 -8.67 8.33
N LEU A 235 -0.21 -9.74 7.54
CA LEU A 235 0.99 -10.62 7.46
C LEU A 235 1.59 -11.09 8.78
N GLY A 236 0.78 -11.72 9.63
CA GLY A 236 1.24 -12.27 10.90
C GLY A 236 1.04 -11.31 12.08
N GLY A 237 0.50 -10.12 11.81
CA GLY A 237 -0.11 -9.26 12.83
C GLY A 237 -1.27 -9.96 13.55
N LYS A 238 -1.61 -9.45 14.73
CA LYS A 238 -2.70 -10.00 15.56
C LYS A 238 -4.02 -9.36 15.18
N GLU A 239 -5.10 -10.14 15.07
CA GLU A 239 -6.45 -9.64 14.74
C GLU A 239 -6.91 -8.45 15.62
N ARG A 240 -6.48 -8.40 16.89
CA ARG A 240 -6.81 -7.29 17.79
C ARG A 240 -6.14 -5.96 17.45
N GLU A 241 -5.11 -5.95 16.61
CA GLU A 241 -4.40 -4.75 16.16
C GLU A 241 -5.35 -3.79 15.43
N ARG A 242 -6.32 -4.31 14.66
CA ARG A 242 -7.39 -3.50 14.05
C ARG A 242 -8.17 -2.68 15.10
N ILE A 243 -8.47 -3.29 16.25
CA ILE A 243 -9.17 -2.61 17.36
C ILE A 243 -8.25 -1.63 18.06
N TYR A 244 -7.00 -2.03 18.34
CA TYR A 244 -6.02 -1.18 19.01
C TYR A 244 -5.63 0.04 18.19
N PHE A 245 -5.65 -0.08 16.86
CA PHE A 245 -5.43 1.03 15.96
C PHE A 245 -6.51 2.11 16.09
N VAL A 246 -7.80 1.72 16.10
CA VAL A 246 -8.90 2.65 16.37
C VAL A 246 -8.76 3.31 17.74
N GLN A 247 -8.41 2.54 18.78
CA GLN A 247 -8.20 3.10 20.12
C GLN A 247 -7.08 4.14 20.14
N LEU A 248 -6.00 3.92 19.39
CA LEU A 248 -4.92 4.89 19.24
C LEU A 248 -5.45 6.18 18.60
N LEU A 249 -6.17 6.10 17.48
CA LEU A 249 -6.68 7.28 16.79
C LEU A 249 -7.69 8.06 17.66
N GLN A 250 -8.56 7.36 18.37
CA GLN A 250 -9.50 7.97 19.31
C GLN A 250 -8.79 8.71 20.44
N GLU A 251 -7.74 8.11 21.02
CA GLU A 251 -6.97 8.72 22.10
C GLU A 251 -6.10 9.90 21.61
N LEU A 252 -5.53 9.81 20.40
CA LEU A 252 -4.81 10.91 19.74
C LEU A 252 -5.73 12.10 19.49
N ARG A 253 -6.90 11.90 18.86
CA ARG A 253 -7.87 12.96 18.57
C ARG A 253 -8.27 13.70 19.85
N ARG A 254 -8.66 12.96 20.90
CA ARG A 254 -8.99 13.52 22.22
C ARG A 254 -7.85 14.32 22.84
N ALA A 255 -6.60 13.87 22.68
CA ALA A 255 -5.44 14.56 23.21
C ALA A 255 -5.12 15.84 22.42
N PHE A 256 -5.28 15.81 21.10
CA PHE A 256 -5.11 16.97 20.22
C PHE A 256 -6.13 18.05 20.55
N ASP A 257 -7.40 17.70 20.71
CA ASP A 257 -8.47 18.64 21.05
C ASP A 257 -8.26 19.32 22.40
N LYS A 258 -7.63 18.61 23.35
CA LYS A 258 -7.28 19.14 24.69
C LYS A 258 -5.95 19.91 24.71
N SER A 259 -5.17 19.89 23.64
CA SER A 259 -3.82 20.46 23.63
C SER A 259 -3.79 22.00 23.58
N GLY A 260 -4.93 22.63 23.24
CA GLY A 260 -5.03 24.06 22.98
C GLY A 260 -4.42 24.49 21.64
N ARG A 261 -4.02 23.53 20.79
CA ARG A 261 -3.51 23.75 19.44
C ARG A 261 -4.41 23.03 18.44
N GLU A 262 -4.63 23.63 17.29
CA GLU A 262 -5.31 23.01 16.16
C GLU A 262 -4.35 22.03 15.48
N LEU A 263 -4.29 20.80 16.00
CA LEU A 263 -3.46 19.72 15.46
C LEU A 263 -4.26 18.81 14.53
N ILE A 264 -3.68 18.54 13.37
CA ILE A 264 -4.20 17.66 12.32
C ILE A 264 -3.77 16.22 12.61
N LEU A 265 -4.70 15.28 12.47
CA LEU A 265 -4.45 13.85 12.51
C LEU A 265 -4.84 13.23 11.16
N SER A 266 -3.83 12.79 10.41
CA SER A 266 -4.03 12.00 9.19
C SER A 266 -3.51 10.58 9.36
N VAL A 267 -3.89 9.71 8.42
CA VAL A 267 -3.44 8.32 8.38
C VAL A 267 -3.15 7.93 6.94
N ALA A 268 -1.97 7.38 6.68
CA ALA A 268 -1.67 6.69 5.43
C ALA A 268 -2.26 5.27 5.47
N VAL A 269 -3.03 4.91 4.45
CA VAL A 269 -3.83 3.66 4.46
C VAL A 269 -3.68 2.86 3.17
N ALA A 270 -3.81 1.53 3.29
CA ALA A 270 -3.70 0.61 2.17
C ALA A 270 -4.80 0.82 1.11
N ALA A 271 -4.45 0.53 -0.15
CA ALA A 271 -5.39 0.53 -1.26
C ALA A 271 -6.01 -0.84 -1.61
N PRO A 272 -5.30 -1.99 -1.50
CA PRO A 272 -5.89 -3.28 -1.83
C PRO A 272 -7.00 -3.70 -0.86
N ALA A 273 -8.15 -4.14 -1.38
CA ALA A 273 -9.33 -4.51 -0.58
C ALA A 273 -9.05 -5.54 0.51
N ALA A 274 -8.22 -6.55 0.22
CA ALA A 274 -7.87 -7.58 1.18
C ALA A 274 -7.16 -7.02 2.44
N ILE A 275 -6.32 -5.99 2.27
CA ILE A 275 -5.67 -5.33 3.40
C ILE A 275 -6.69 -4.46 4.13
N ILE A 276 -7.56 -3.77 3.39
CA ILE A 276 -8.58 -2.90 3.99
C ILE A 276 -9.49 -3.68 4.95
N ASP A 277 -9.96 -4.85 4.52
CA ASP A 277 -10.86 -5.71 5.32
C ASP A 277 -10.21 -6.27 6.59
N GLU A 278 -8.94 -6.66 6.49
CA GLU A 278 -8.19 -7.22 7.61
C GLU A 278 -7.78 -6.14 8.61
N SER A 279 -7.30 -4.99 8.12
CA SER A 279 -6.57 -4.02 8.91
C SER A 279 -7.43 -2.90 9.51
N TYR A 280 -8.56 -2.55 8.89
CA TYR A 280 -9.23 -1.29 9.19
C TYR A 280 -10.70 -1.43 9.58
N ASN A 281 -11.10 -0.69 10.63
CA ASN A 281 -12.50 -0.38 10.87
C ASN A 281 -12.78 1.02 10.32
N VAL A 282 -13.16 1.08 9.04
CA VAL A 282 -13.23 2.33 8.26
C VAL A 282 -14.15 3.39 8.89
N PRO A 283 -15.38 3.07 9.35
CA PRO A 283 -16.25 4.08 9.97
C PRO A 283 -15.65 4.68 11.24
N GLN A 284 -15.05 3.87 12.11
CA GLN A 284 -14.43 4.38 13.34
C GLN A 284 -13.15 5.19 13.07
N ILE A 285 -12.39 4.86 12.02
CA ILE A 285 -11.26 5.70 11.58
C ILE A 285 -11.79 7.06 11.13
N ALA A 286 -12.85 7.08 10.31
CA ALA A 286 -13.44 8.31 9.76
C ALA A 286 -13.91 9.29 10.86
N GLU A 287 -14.32 8.81 12.03
CA GLU A 287 -14.70 9.64 13.18
C GLU A 287 -13.54 10.38 13.84
N HIS A 288 -12.30 9.93 13.65
CA HIS A 288 -11.15 10.39 14.44
C HIS A 288 -10.08 11.11 13.63
N VAL A 289 -10.05 10.92 12.31
CA VAL A 289 -9.05 11.55 11.43
C VAL A 289 -9.62 12.76 10.71
N ASP A 290 -8.76 13.72 10.39
CA ASP A 290 -9.10 14.86 9.53
C ASP A 290 -9.23 14.41 8.08
N PHE A 291 -8.29 13.59 7.61
CA PHE A 291 -8.31 12.92 6.30
C PHE A 291 -7.44 11.66 6.31
N ILE A 292 -7.63 10.80 5.31
CA ILE A 292 -6.74 9.68 5.00
C ILE A 292 -5.92 9.99 3.74
N ASN A 293 -4.66 9.54 3.74
CA ASN A 293 -3.80 9.49 2.56
C ASN A 293 -3.91 8.07 1.99
N LEU A 294 -4.69 7.88 0.93
CA LEU A 294 -4.85 6.57 0.30
C LEU A 294 -3.61 6.24 -0.52
N MET A 295 -2.87 5.20 -0.15
CA MET A 295 -1.66 4.74 -0.86
C MET A 295 -2.02 3.96 -2.12
N SER A 296 -2.65 4.64 -3.08
CA SER A 296 -3.14 4.09 -4.36
C SER A 296 -2.01 3.96 -5.39
N TYR A 297 -0.97 3.23 -5.00
CA TYR A 297 0.22 2.88 -5.76
C TYR A 297 0.78 1.56 -5.22
N ASP A 298 1.93 1.12 -5.75
CA ASP A 298 2.55 -0.17 -5.50
C ASP A 298 1.68 -1.36 -5.87
N TYR A 299 0.62 -1.20 -6.67
CA TYR A 299 -0.33 -2.30 -6.97
C TYR A 299 0.37 -3.51 -7.59
N HIS A 300 1.40 -3.26 -8.40
CA HIS A 300 2.21 -4.28 -9.03
C HIS A 300 3.70 -3.99 -8.83
N TYR A 301 4.40 -5.01 -8.36
CA TYR A 301 5.84 -4.98 -8.12
C TYR A 301 6.39 -6.40 -8.33
N TYR A 302 7.67 -6.52 -8.68
CA TYR A 302 8.25 -7.83 -8.94
C TYR A 302 8.25 -8.71 -7.68
N VAL A 303 7.58 -9.86 -7.79
CA VAL A 303 7.64 -10.95 -6.81
C VAL A 303 7.85 -12.28 -7.52
N TRP A 304 8.76 -13.11 -7.01
CA TRP A 304 9.21 -14.33 -7.69
C TRP A 304 8.10 -15.35 -7.99
N TYR A 305 7.00 -15.37 -7.22
CA TYR A 305 5.87 -16.29 -7.41
C TYR A 305 4.74 -15.73 -8.26
N LEU A 306 4.78 -14.44 -8.59
CA LEU A 306 3.94 -13.80 -9.60
C LEU A 306 4.85 -12.95 -10.51
N PRO A 307 5.75 -13.60 -11.27
CA PRO A 307 6.85 -12.91 -11.93
C PRO A 307 6.39 -12.36 -13.29
N ILE A 308 5.47 -11.40 -13.25
CA ILE A 308 4.91 -10.72 -14.43
C ILE A 308 4.99 -9.20 -14.24
N THR A 309 5.14 -8.46 -15.34
CA THR A 309 5.07 -6.99 -15.33
C THR A 309 3.67 -6.52 -14.96
N GLY A 310 3.59 -5.36 -14.32
CA GLY A 310 2.31 -4.74 -13.98
C GLY A 310 2.50 -3.27 -13.63
N LEU A 311 1.40 -2.52 -13.68
CA LEU A 311 1.44 -1.06 -13.55
C LEU A 311 1.52 -0.63 -12.08
N ASN A 312 2.32 0.38 -11.75
CA ASN A 312 2.50 0.83 -10.37
C ASN A 312 1.19 1.39 -9.78
N ALA A 313 0.54 2.29 -10.51
CA ALA A 313 -0.65 3.01 -10.07
C ALA A 313 -1.70 3.16 -11.19
N PRO A 314 -2.23 2.06 -11.77
CA PRO A 314 -3.24 2.14 -12.82
C PRO A 314 -4.51 2.85 -12.30
N LEU A 315 -5.06 3.82 -13.06
CA LEU A 315 -6.30 4.50 -12.69
C LEU A 315 -7.48 3.54 -12.75
N TYR A 316 -7.55 2.73 -13.82
CA TYR A 316 -8.55 1.69 -14.03
C TYR A 316 -7.89 0.33 -14.27
N ALA A 317 -8.66 -0.75 -14.14
CA ALA A 317 -8.19 -2.10 -14.44
C ALA A 317 -7.83 -2.25 -15.93
N ASN A 318 -6.77 -2.98 -16.23
CA ASN A 318 -6.48 -3.38 -17.60
C ASN A 318 -7.34 -4.62 -17.97
N PRO A 319 -7.86 -4.76 -19.21
CA PRO A 319 -8.70 -5.90 -19.61
C PRO A 319 -8.03 -7.28 -19.50
N LEU A 320 -6.69 -7.33 -19.43
CA LEU A 320 -5.94 -8.56 -19.21
C LEU A 320 -6.02 -9.05 -17.75
N GLU A 321 -6.36 -8.16 -16.83
CA GLU A 321 -6.44 -8.46 -15.40
C GLU A 321 -7.81 -9.04 -15.06
N MET A 322 -7.81 -10.15 -14.34
CA MET A 322 -9.02 -10.87 -13.95
C MET A 322 -9.06 -11.13 -12.45
N GLY A 323 -10.27 -11.26 -11.91
CA GLY A 323 -10.49 -11.59 -10.51
C GLY A 323 -9.88 -10.54 -9.58
N TYR A 324 -9.04 -10.98 -8.65
CA TYR A 324 -8.41 -10.08 -7.68
C TYR A 324 -7.52 -9.02 -8.33
N SER A 325 -6.79 -9.37 -9.40
CA SER A 325 -5.92 -8.41 -10.10
C SER A 325 -6.70 -7.23 -10.69
N ALA A 326 -7.93 -7.46 -11.17
CA ALA A 326 -8.80 -6.40 -11.68
C ALA A 326 -9.23 -5.38 -10.61
N THR A 327 -8.99 -5.67 -9.33
CA THR A 327 -9.27 -4.75 -8.20
C THR A 327 -8.07 -3.87 -7.82
N LEU A 328 -6.90 -4.13 -8.41
CA LEU A 328 -5.63 -3.48 -8.08
C LEU A 328 -5.45 -2.18 -8.89
N ASN A 329 -6.39 -1.24 -8.73
CA ASN A 329 -6.35 0.07 -9.38
C ASN A 329 -6.94 1.17 -8.49
N VAL A 330 -6.58 2.42 -8.79
CA VAL A 330 -6.95 3.62 -8.02
C VAL A 330 -8.47 3.74 -7.89
N ASN A 331 -9.19 3.58 -8.99
CA ASN A 331 -10.65 3.72 -9.02
C ASN A 331 -11.34 2.71 -8.09
N TYR A 332 -11.01 1.42 -8.20
CA TYR A 332 -11.59 0.39 -7.35
C TYR A 332 -11.29 0.66 -5.86
N SER A 333 -10.02 0.89 -5.51
CA SER A 333 -9.62 1.12 -4.13
C SER A 333 -10.34 2.31 -3.49
N ALA A 334 -10.46 3.42 -4.21
CA ALA A 334 -11.15 4.62 -3.75
C ALA A 334 -12.63 4.37 -3.45
N PHE A 335 -13.35 3.74 -4.38
CA PHE A 335 -14.76 3.42 -4.20
C PHE A 335 -14.97 2.32 -3.15
N TYR A 336 -13.99 1.43 -2.98
CA TYR A 336 -14.03 0.44 -1.90
C TYR A 336 -13.97 1.12 -0.53
N TRP A 337 -13.07 2.09 -0.32
CA TRP A 337 -13.03 2.89 0.91
C TRP A 337 -14.35 3.62 1.20
N ILE A 338 -14.97 4.21 0.17
CA ILE A 338 -16.32 4.80 0.30
C ILE A 338 -17.34 3.73 0.71
N SER A 339 -17.34 2.57 0.05
CA SER A 339 -18.27 1.47 0.35
C SER A 339 -18.14 0.94 1.78
N LYS A 340 -16.94 1.07 2.38
CA LYS A 340 -16.67 0.72 3.78
C LYS A 340 -17.02 1.84 4.77
N GLY A 341 -17.44 3.00 4.30
CA GLY A 341 -17.95 4.10 5.12
C GLY A 341 -16.98 5.27 5.31
N MET A 342 -15.92 5.40 4.50
CA MET A 342 -15.08 6.61 4.52
C MET A 342 -15.75 7.75 3.74
N PRO A 343 -15.96 8.93 4.36
CA PRO A 343 -16.47 10.09 3.64
C PRO A 343 -15.52 10.53 2.53
N ARG A 344 -16.07 10.79 1.35
CA ARG A 344 -15.32 11.14 0.13
C ARG A 344 -14.44 12.39 0.32
N GLU A 345 -14.96 13.37 1.06
CA GLU A 345 -14.30 14.63 1.44
C GLU A 345 -13.16 14.47 2.47
N LYS A 346 -12.90 13.23 2.93
CA LYS A 346 -11.74 12.86 3.75
C LYS A 346 -10.72 12.01 3.01
N ILE A 347 -10.95 11.63 1.75
CA ILE A 347 -10.02 10.79 1.00
C ILE A 347 -9.10 11.67 0.14
N VAL A 348 -7.79 11.61 0.43
CA VAL A 348 -6.73 12.23 -0.37
C VAL A 348 -6.02 11.13 -1.16
N MET A 349 -6.02 11.22 -2.50
CA MET A 349 -5.55 10.15 -3.39
C MET A 349 -4.04 10.18 -3.58
N GLY A 350 -3.37 9.05 -3.37
CA GLY A 350 -1.94 8.90 -3.61
C GLY A 350 -1.59 8.92 -5.10
N ILE A 351 -0.61 9.75 -5.45
CA ILE A 351 0.01 9.85 -6.76
C ILE A 351 1.52 9.60 -6.57
N PRO A 352 2.07 8.51 -7.12
CA PRO A 352 3.49 8.22 -7.00
C PRO A 352 4.28 9.10 -7.98
N THR A 353 5.41 9.64 -7.54
CA THR A 353 6.42 10.24 -8.43
C THR A 353 7.60 9.28 -8.64
N TYR A 354 7.31 7.99 -8.56
CA TYR A 354 8.24 6.90 -8.79
C TYR A 354 7.53 5.80 -9.57
N GLY A 355 8.32 4.84 -10.02
CA GLY A 355 7.89 3.70 -10.78
C GLY A 355 8.44 2.39 -10.24
N HIS A 356 7.97 1.31 -10.86
CA HIS A 356 8.44 -0.03 -10.60
C HIS A 356 9.05 -0.68 -11.83
N SER A 357 10.30 -1.12 -11.70
CA SER A 357 11.07 -1.71 -12.79
C SER A 357 11.18 -3.24 -12.66
N PHE A 358 11.09 -3.89 -13.82
CA PHE A 358 11.09 -5.33 -13.99
C PHE A 358 12.15 -5.70 -15.04
N GLN A 359 12.79 -6.84 -14.84
CA GLN A 359 13.65 -7.45 -15.85
C GLN A 359 12.82 -8.46 -16.65
N LEU A 360 12.54 -8.14 -17.90
CA LEU A 360 11.84 -9.02 -18.84
C LEU A 360 12.61 -10.32 -19.05
N ASP A 361 11.88 -11.44 -19.09
CA ASP A 361 12.45 -12.72 -19.49
C ASP A 361 12.89 -12.67 -20.96
N ASN A 362 12.00 -12.16 -21.83
CA ASN A 362 12.21 -11.95 -23.27
C ASN A 362 11.95 -10.49 -23.63
N GLU A 363 12.94 -9.80 -24.21
CA GLU A 363 12.84 -8.38 -24.62
C GLU A 363 11.74 -8.11 -25.66
N GLN A 364 11.36 -9.11 -26.47
CA GLN A 364 10.30 -8.99 -27.46
C GLN A 364 8.90 -9.11 -26.84
N ASN A 365 8.80 -9.58 -25.59
CA ASN A 365 7.55 -9.60 -24.84
C ASN A 365 7.60 -8.53 -23.75
N HIS A 366 7.18 -7.33 -24.12
CA HIS A 366 7.29 -6.11 -23.31
C HIS A 366 5.92 -5.49 -22.97
N GLY A 367 4.85 -6.28 -23.07
CA GLY A 367 3.50 -5.85 -22.71
C GLY A 367 3.26 -5.83 -21.19
N ILE A 368 2.07 -5.41 -20.80
CA ILE A 368 1.55 -5.61 -19.44
C ILE A 368 1.33 -7.12 -19.22
N MET A 369 1.60 -7.62 -18.01
CA MET A 369 1.63 -9.05 -17.67
C MET A 369 2.66 -9.90 -18.43
N ALA A 370 3.68 -9.28 -19.01
CA ALA A 370 4.79 -10.00 -19.63
C ALA A 370 5.63 -10.73 -18.57
N PRO A 371 6.14 -11.95 -18.85
CA PRO A 371 7.02 -12.65 -17.93
C PRO A 371 8.28 -11.85 -17.59
N ALA A 372 8.55 -11.72 -16.29
CA ALA A 372 9.74 -11.11 -15.73
C ALA A 372 10.58 -12.17 -14.99
N LYS A 373 11.89 -11.93 -14.87
CA LYS A 373 12.82 -12.83 -14.16
C LYS A 373 13.53 -12.17 -12.99
N GLY A 374 13.23 -10.89 -12.73
CA GLY A 374 13.89 -10.11 -11.69
C GLY A 374 13.37 -8.68 -11.63
N PHE A 375 13.96 -7.93 -10.71
CA PHE A 375 13.91 -6.46 -10.72
C PHE A 375 14.62 -5.93 -11.96
N GLY A 376 14.10 -4.83 -12.50
CA GLY A 376 14.78 -4.10 -13.57
C GLY A 376 16.11 -3.52 -13.10
N SER A 377 16.94 -3.12 -14.06
CA SER A 377 18.21 -2.44 -13.80
C SER A 377 18.03 -0.94 -13.51
N LEU A 378 16.86 -0.38 -13.82
CA LEU A 378 16.49 1.00 -13.48
C LEU A 378 16.20 1.13 -12.00
N GLY A 379 16.80 2.15 -11.40
CA GLY A 379 16.74 2.40 -9.97
C GLY A 379 17.47 1.30 -9.19
N GLU A 380 17.00 1.03 -7.99
CA GLU A 380 17.53 -0.06 -7.17
C GLU A 380 16.36 -0.96 -6.77
N MET A 381 16.58 -2.27 -6.76
CA MET A 381 15.58 -3.27 -6.38
C MET A 381 14.19 -2.97 -6.98
N GLY A 382 14.09 -2.64 -8.26
CA GLY A 382 12.79 -2.42 -8.90
C GLY A 382 12.04 -1.16 -8.49
N PHE A 383 12.61 -0.25 -7.71
CA PHE A 383 12.04 1.06 -7.41
C PHE A 383 12.87 2.13 -8.12
N THR A 384 12.21 2.99 -8.87
CA THR A 384 12.89 3.99 -9.70
C THR A 384 12.20 5.34 -9.59
N ASN A 385 12.98 6.39 -9.37
CA ASN A 385 12.43 7.74 -9.29
C ASN A 385 12.05 8.25 -10.70
N TYR A 386 11.19 9.28 -10.77
CA TYR A 386 10.73 9.81 -12.05
C TYR A 386 11.87 10.28 -12.96
N ARG A 387 12.93 10.85 -12.37
CA ARG A 387 14.13 11.33 -13.10
C ARG A 387 14.85 10.20 -13.83
N GLU A 388 15.04 9.04 -13.19
CA GLU A 388 15.65 7.85 -13.78
C GLU A 388 14.82 7.32 -14.97
N VAL A 389 13.50 7.30 -14.84
CA VAL A 389 12.60 6.87 -15.93
C VAL A 389 12.69 7.83 -17.12
N CYS A 390 12.67 9.12 -16.85
CA CYS A 390 12.86 10.14 -17.86
C CYS A 390 14.23 10.00 -18.58
N GLU A 391 15.32 9.78 -17.83
CA GLU A 391 16.64 9.57 -18.41
C GLU A 391 16.69 8.29 -19.26
N PHE A 392 16.03 7.22 -18.82
CA PHE A 392 15.89 5.98 -19.59
C PHE A 392 15.20 6.21 -20.93
N ILE A 393 14.09 6.96 -20.95
CA ILE A 393 13.37 7.31 -22.18
C ILE A 393 14.26 8.18 -23.09
N ARG A 394 14.95 9.18 -22.54
CA ARG A 394 15.89 10.04 -23.30
C ARG A 394 17.05 9.24 -23.92
N LYS A 395 17.46 8.13 -23.31
CA LYS A 395 18.50 7.22 -23.81
C LYS A 395 17.99 6.18 -24.83
N GLY A 396 16.73 6.28 -25.26
CA GLY A 396 16.14 5.44 -26.30
C GLY A 396 15.15 4.38 -25.80
N GLY A 397 14.76 4.42 -24.52
CA GLY A 397 13.63 3.63 -24.01
C GLY A 397 12.33 4.02 -24.72
N SER A 398 11.52 3.03 -25.09
CA SER A 398 10.23 3.24 -25.74
C SER A 398 9.13 3.41 -24.70
N LYS A 399 8.40 4.53 -24.74
CA LYS A 399 7.25 4.79 -23.88
C LYS A 399 5.96 4.33 -24.55
N VAL A 400 5.10 3.65 -23.80
CA VAL A 400 3.74 3.25 -24.18
C VAL A 400 2.78 3.84 -23.15
N PHE A 401 1.70 4.45 -23.63
CA PHE A 401 0.59 4.88 -22.78
C PHE A 401 -0.53 3.85 -22.91
N ASP A 402 -0.93 3.22 -21.80
CA ASP A 402 -2.03 2.25 -21.79
C ASP A 402 -3.35 2.99 -21.62
N GLU A 403 -4.17 3.00 -22.68
CA GLU A 403 -5.43 3.75 -22.74
C GLU A 403 -6.52 3.20 -21.80
N ASP A 404 -6.46 1.92 -21.44
CA ASP A 404 -7.45 1.33 -20.54
C ASP A 404 -7.18 1.74 -19.10
N SER A 405 -5.93 1.60 -18.64
CA SER A 405 -5.55 1.95 -17.26
C SER A 405 -5.19 3.43 -17.05
N ARG A 406 -5.04 4.21 -18.13
CA ARG A 406 -4.59 5.61 -18.11
C ARG A 406 -3.23 5.79 -17.43
N THR A 407 -2.30 4.89 -17.71
CA THR A 407 -0.99 4.87 -17.06
C THR A 407 0.10 4.43 -18.04
N PRO A 408 1.25 5.13 -18.08
CA PRO A 408 2.33 4.75 -18.96
C PRO A 408 3.21 3.62 -18.39
N TYR A 409 3.90 2.96 -19.30
CA TYR A 409 5.09 2.19 -19.01
C TYR A 409 6.15 2.48 -20.08
N ALA A 410 7.41 2.15 -19.79
CA ALA A 410 8.50 2.23 -20.75
C ALA A 410 9.30 0.95 -20.76
N TYR A 411 9.91 0.62 -21.89
CA TYR A 411 10.73 -0.58 -22.04
C TYR A 411 11.92 -0.37 -22.98
N GLY A 412 12.92 -1.24 -22.86
CA GLY A 412 14.12 -1.20 -23.68
C GLY A 412 15.06 -2.32 -23.30
N LYS A 413 15.48 -3.13 -24.29
CA LYS A 413 16.19 -4.40 -24.03
C LYS A 413 15.37 -5.25 -23.04
N HIS A 414 16.00 -5.70 -21.95
CA HIS A 414 15.34 -6.46 -20.90
C HIS A 414 14.73 -5.59 -19.79
N ASP A 415 14.81 -4.26 -19.87
CA ASP A 415 14.21 -3.39 -18.86
C ASP A 415 12.79 -3.02 -19.23
N TRP A 416 11.91 -3.06 -18.23
CA TRP A 416 10.54 -2.59 -18.29
C TRP A 416 10.24 -1.80 -17.02
N VAL A 417 9.53 -0.68 -17.12
CA VAL A 417 9.19 0.17 -15.98
C VAL A 417 7.79 0.75 -16.12
N SER A 418 6.97 0.60 -15.09
CA SER A 418 5.73 1.38 -14.96
C SER A 418 5.98 2.61 -14.12
N PHE A 419 5.36 3.73 -14.48
CA PHE A 419 5.52 5.01 -13.81
C PHE A 419 4.30 5.90 -14.08
N ASP A 420 4.29 7.09 -13.49
CA ASP A 420 3.36 8.16 -13.83
C ASP A 420 4.10 9.29 -14.55
N ASP A 421 3.48 9.87 -15.57
CA ASP A 421 3.96 11.07 -16.26
C ASP A 421 2.95 12.22 -16.14
N GLN A 422 3.27 13.40 -16.71
CA GLN A 422 2.39 14.56 -16.62
C GLN A 422 0.98 14.30 -17.19
N VAL A 423 0.85 13.39 -18.17
CA VAL A 423 -0.44 13.04 -18.78
C VAL A 423 -1.25 12.17 -17.82
N SER A 424 -0.69 11.07 -17.31
CA SER A 424 -1.42 10.21 -16.37
C SER A 424 -1.75 10.91 -15.05
N VAL A 425 -0.85 11.78 -14.57
CA VAL A 425 -1.10 12.62 -13.40
C VAL A 425 -2.24 13.60 -13.66
N MET A 426 -2.30 14.22 -14.84
CA MET A 426 -3.42 15.10 -15.20
C MET A 426 -4.74 14.33 -15.18
N GLU A 427 -4.80 13.16 -15.83
CA GLU A 427 -6.02 12.35 -15.88
C GLU A 427 -6.48 11.92 -14.48
N LYS A 428 -5.55 11.54 -13.60
CA LYS A 428 -5.85 11.24 -12.18
C LYS A 428 -6.40 12.46 -11.45
N VAL A 429 -5.85 13.65 -11.67
CA VAL A 429 -6.32 14.89 -11.02
C VAL A 429 -7.71 15.28 -11.51
N GLU A 430 -7.98 15.14 -12.81
CA GLU A 430 -9.32 15.36 -13.36
C GLU A 430 -10.32 14.37 -12.76
N TRP A 431 -9.95 13.08 -12.69
CA TRP A 431 -10.77 12.06 -12.05
C TRP A 431 -11.02 12.36 -10.56
N ILE A 432 -10.01 12.83 -9.81
CA ILE A 432 -10.14 13.26 -8.40
C ILE A 432 -11.20 14.36 -8.26
N LYS A 433 -11.15 15.38 -9.14
CA LYS A 433 -12.08 16.51 -9.14
C LYS A 433 -13.50 16.09 -9.52
N LEU A 434 -13.64 15.34 -10.61
CA LEU A 434 -14.93 14.84 -11.10
C LEU A 434 -15.63 13.97 -10.05
N ASN A 435 -14.84 13.21 -9.29
CA ASN A 435 -15.31 12.39 -8.21
C ASN A 435 -15.25 13.08 -6.84
N GLY A 436 -15.14 14.41 -6.74
CA GLY A 436 -15.31 15.16 -5.49
C GLY A 436 -14.49 14.66 -4.29
N PHE A 437 -13.32 14.05 -4.52
CA PHE A 437 -12.41 13.62 -3.47
C PHE A 437 -11.69 14.84 -2.86
N ARG A 438 -11.11 14.67 -1.66
CA ARG A 438 -10.53 15.80 -0.92
C ARG A 438 -9.32 16.42 -1.60
N GLY A 439 -8.60 15.65 -2.41
CA GLY A 439 -7.46 16.11 -3.17
C GLY A 439 -6.46 15.00 -3.44
N ALA A 440 -5.19 15.36 -3.58
CA ALA A 440 -4.11 14.45 -3.94
C ALA A 440 -2.97 14.49 -2.91
N MET A 441 -2.34 13.34 -2.75
CA MET A 441 -1.15 13.10 -1.94
C MET A 441 -0.02 12.68 -2.86
N ILE A 442 1.16 13.26 -2.68
CA ILE A 442 2.36 12.97 -3.46
C ILE A 442 3.32 12.13 -2.63
N LEU A 443 3.64 10.93 -3.12
CA LEU A 443 4.75 10.13 -2.61
C LEU A 443 5.80 9.99 -3.73
N SER A 444 6.90 10.76 -3.72
CA SER A 444 7.25 11.84 -2.80
C SER A 444 7.88 13.03 -3.54
N LEU A 445 8.07 14.15 -2.86
CA LEU A 445 8.82 15.29 -3.44
C LEU A 445 10.24 14.89 -3.85
N ASN A 446 10.84 13.93 -3.13
CA ASN A 446 12.21 13.47 -3.34
C ASN A 446 12.39 12.64 -4.61
N THR A 447 11.32 12.02 -5.11
CA THR A 447 11.34 11.14 -6.28
C THR A 447 10.83 11.82 -7.55
N ASP A 448 10.24 13.00 -7.42
CA ASP A 448 9.95 13.88 -8.56
C ASP A 448 11.25 14.47 -9.14
N ASP A 449 11.19 15.11 -10.31
CA ASP A 449 12.33 15.82 -10.90
C ASP A 449 12.49 17.20 -10.25
N TRP A 450 12.83 17.20 -8.96
CA TRP A 450 13.01 18.42 -8.16
C TRP A 450 14.16 19.32 -8.66
N ASN A 451 15.11 18.78 -9.43
CA ASN A 451 16.24 19.52 -10.00
C ASN A 451 16.01 19.96 -11.48
N GLY A 452 14.84 19.70 -12.05
CA GLY A 452 14.45 20.17 -13.38
C GLY A 452 15.31 19.63 -14.54
N THR A 453 15.79 18.40 -14.42
CA THR A 453 16.69 17.79 -15.42
C THR A 453 15.96 17.19 -16.63
N CYS A 454 14.67 16.91 -16.51
CA CYS A 454 13.87 16.24 -17.52
C CYS A 454 13.18 17.18 -18.49
N HIS A 455 12.68 18.31 -17.98
CA HIS A 455 11.78 19.22 -18.70
C HIS A 455 12.28 20.66 -18.61
N ASP A 456 13.37 20.98 -19.31
CA ASP A 456 13.86 22.36 -19.53
C ASP A 456 13.90 23.26 -18.27
N ASN A 457 14.45 22.74 -17.16
CA ASN A 457 14.54 23.40 -15.85
C ASN A 457 13.23 23.57 -15.07
N GLU A 458 12.15 22.88 -15.42
CA GLU A 458 10.93 22.81 -14.60
C GLU A 458 11.13 21.86 -13.40
N THR A 459 11.14 22.40 -12.18
CA THR A 459 11.23 21.60 -10.96
C THR A 459 9.89 21.00 -10.57
N PHE A 460 9.90 19.78 -10.02
CA PHE A 460 8.70 19.07 -9.56
C PHE A 460 7.57 18.97 -10.60
N PRO A 461 7.86 18.55 -11.85
CA PRO A 461 6.89 18.62 -12.95
C PRO A 461 5.60 17.83 -12.68
N LEU A 462 5.66 16.69 -11.99
CA LEU A 462 4.46 15.92 -11.66
C LEU A 462 3.66 16.60 -10.56
N THR A 463 4.33 17.04 -9.50
CA THR A 463 3.68 17.75 -8.39
C THR A 463 3.04 19.06 -8.85
N ARG A 464 3.66 19.78 -9.79
CA ARG A 464 3.12 21.01 -10.38
C ARG A 464 1.84 20.76 -11.16
N VAL A 465 1.73 19.66 -11.92
CA VAL A 465 0.47 19.28 -12.57
C VAL A 465 -0.65 19.15 -11.54
N VAL A 466 -0.39 18.50 -10.41
CA VAL A 466 -1.35 18.35 -9.32
C VAL A 466 -1.74 19.69 -8.72
N ALA A 467 -0.75 20.50 -8.32
CA ALA A 467 -0.97 21.80 -7.70
C ALA A 467 -1.74 22.76 -8.63
N ASN A 468 -1.34 22.85 -9.90
CA ASN A 468 -1.94 23.76 -10.88
C ASN A 468 -3.36 23.36 -11.28
N ASN A 469 -3.82 22.15 -10.98
CA ASN A 469 -5.17 21.71 -11.35
C ASN A 469 -6.12 21.59 -10.15
N LEU A 470 -5.58 21.44 -8.93
CA LEU A 470 -6.34 21.41 -7.69
C LEU A 470 -6.40 22.77 -6.97
N LEU A 471 -5.36 23.61 -7.08
CA LEU A 471 -5.25 24.86 -6.31
C LEU A 471 -5.63 26.12 -7.10
N SER A 472 -5.79 26.02 -8.42
CA SER A 472 -5.98 27.17 -9.34
C SER A 472 -7.35 27.84 -9.29
N SER A 473 -8.21 27.48 -8.33
CA SER A 473 -9.35 28.30 -7.91
C SER A 473 -8.93 29.41 -6.92
N ARG A 474 -7.65 29.52 -6.55
CA ARG A 474 -7.10 30.71 -5.89
C ARG A 474 -6.80 31.76 -6.96
N GLU A 475 -7.72 32.69 -7.14
CA GLU A 475 -7.47 33.96 -7.81
C GLU A 475 -6.08 34.49 -7.40
N LEU A 476 -5.17 34.58 -8.37
CA LEU A 476 -3.97 35.39 -8.22
C LEU A 476 -4.44 36.80 -7.86
N PRO A 477 -3.88 37.45 -6.82
CA PRO A 477 -4.12 38.86 -6.63
C PRO A 477 -3.71 39.55 -7.94
N LEU A 478 -4.65 40.22 -8.57
CA LEU A 478 -4.36 41.13 -9.67
C LEU A 478 -3.40 42.18 -9.09
N ASP A 479 -2.15 42.16 -9.54
CA ASP A 479 -1.19 43.23 -9.28
C ASP A 479 -1.81 44.54 -9.78
N ASN A 480 -1.98 45.49 -8.86
CA ASN A 480 -2.34 46.88 -9.13
C ASN A 480 -1.10 47.76 -9.04
#